data_AF-A0A3D1TSJ0-F1
#
_entry.id   AF-A0A3D1TSJ0-F1
#
_cell.length_a   1.000
_cell.length_b   1.000
_cell.length_c   1.000
_cell.angle_alpha   90.00
_cell.angle_beta   90.00
_cell.angle_gamma   90.00
#
_symmetry.space_group_name_H-M   'P 1'
#
loop_
_entity.id
_entity.type
_entity.pdbx_description
1 polymer ?
#
loop_
_entity_poly.entity_id
_entity_poly.type
_entity_poly.pdbx_seq_one_letter_code
_entity_poly.pdbx_strand_id
1 'polypeptide(L)'
;MRCVREVHRIINRSQALVLGFFGATWIALLLILLFAPGVYIDMLKPPPQARTLVEIGFLLALTVLIAVLVVGVLRRWRWVFWLIVVAFLAGLLRVPATILELAGVLPAGGPDWYVVLQGVIGVFQFTIALALLLGYRRSGAWGAF
;
A
#
# COMPACT_ATOMS: atom_id res chain seq x y z
N MET A 1 26.96 -6.24 22.92
CA MET A 1 25.87 -6.22 21.92
C MET A 1 24.49 -6.35 22.59
N ARG A 2 24.02 -5.31 23.30
CA ARG A 2 22.68 -5.24 23.93
C ARG A 2 21.88 -3.99 23.51
N CYS A 3 22.41 -3.14 22.62
CA CYS A 3 21.81 -1.86 22.26
C CYS A 3 20.79 -1.94 21.10
N VAL A 4 20.77 -3.04 20.34
CA VAL A 4 19.81 -3.22 19.21
C VAL A 4 18.43 -3.72 19.69
N ARG A 5 18.32 -4.16 20.95
CA ARG A 5 17.11 -4.80 21.48
C ARG A 5 16.19 -3.85 22.26
N GLU A 6 16.49 -2.55 22.27
CA GLU A 6 15.78 -1.52 23.05
C GLU A 6 14.95 -0.53 22.21
N VAL A 7 14.79 -0.76 20.90
CA VAL A 7 13.75 -0.11 20.07
C VAL A 7 12.40 -0.85 20.19
N HIS A 8 12.31 -1.87 21.04
CA HIS A 8 11.20 -2.82 21.03
C HIS A 8 9.99 -2.44 21.91
N ARG A 9 9.79 -1.15 22.26
CA ARG A 9 8.73 -0.79 23.23
C ARG A 9 7.89 0.47 22.99
N ILE A 10 7.71 0.94 21.75
CA ILE A 10 6.81 2.10 21.48
C ILE A 10 5.80 1.87 20.34
N ILE A 11 6.00 0.83 19.51
CA ILE A 11 5.10 0.55 18.37
C ILE A 11 3.97 -0.37 18.85
N ASN A 12 2.74 0.13 18.74
CA ASN A 12 1.53 -0.63 19.02
C ASN A 12 1.28 -1.71 17.94
N ARG A 13 0.58 -2.80 18.26
CA ARG A 13 0.20 -3.86 17.29
C ARG A 13 -0.46 -3.29 16.03
N SER A 14 -1.35 -2.31 16.18
CA SER A 14 -2.00 -1.62 15.05
C SER A 14 -1.01 -0.86 14.16
N GLN A 15 -0.05 -0.15 14.77
CA GLN A 15 1.02 0.54 14.03
C GLN A 15 1.95 -0.47 13.34
N ALA A 16 2.34 -1.55 14.03
CA ALA A 16 3.22 -2.58 13.49
C ALA A 16 2.59 -3.28 12.27
N LEU A 17 1.29 -3.55 12.33
CA LEU A 17 0.54 -4.19 11.24
C LEU A 17 0.48 -3.29 10.00
N VAL A 18 0.18 -1.99 10.19
CA VAL A 18 0.15 -1.02 9.09
C VAL A 18 1.55 -0.78 8.52
N LEU A 19 2.58 -0.63 9.36
CA LEU A 19 3.96 -0.46 8.93
C LEU A 19 4.49 -1.70 8.20
N GLY A 20 4.15 -2.89 8.69
CA GLY A 20 4.48 -4.15 8.03
C GLY A 20 3.85 -4.24 6.65
N PHE A 21 2.58 -3.84 6.51
CA PHE A 21 1.92 -3.77 5.21
C PHE A 21 2.58 -2.76 4.26
N PHE A 22 2.90 -1.56 4.73
CA PHE A 22 3.62 -0.57 3.91
C PHE A 22 5.00 -1.08 3.48
N GLY A 23 5.75 -1.72 4.38
CA GLY A 23 7.04 -2.32 4.06
C GLY A 23 6.92 -3.44 3.02
N ALA A 24 5.95 -4.34 3.19
CA ALA A 24 5.69 -5.41 2.23
C ALA A 24 5.27 -4.86 0.86
N THR A 25 4.42 -3.83 0.84
CA THR A 25 4.01 -3.15 -0.40
C THR A 25 5.19 -2.51 -1.11
N TRP A 26 6.09 -1.88 -0.36
CA TRP A 26 7.29 -1.26 -0.93
C TRP A 26 8.26 -2.30 -1.52
N ILE A 27 8.49 -3.42 -0.81
CA ILE A 27 9.29 -4.53 -1.33
C ILE A 27 8.65 -5.13 -2.58
N ALA A 28 7.34 -5.39 -2.56
CA ALA A 28 6.62 -5.91 -3.72
C ALA A 28 6.73 -4.97 -4.93
N LEU A 29 6.65 -3.65 -4.70
CA LEU A 29 6.83 -2.66 -5.75
C LEU A 29 8.24 -2.71 -6.36
N LEU A 30 9.28 -2.79 -5.53
CA LEU A 30 10.65 -2.95 -6.01
C LEU A 30 10.82 -4.24 -6.83
N LEU A 31 10.24 -5.35 -6.37
CA LEU A 31 10.28 -6.62 -7.08
C LEU A 31 9.57 -6.52 -8.44
N ILE A 32 8.37 -5.92 -8.49
CA ILE A 32 7.64 -5.73 -9.76
C ILE A 32 8.47 -4.87 -10.73
N LEU A 33 9.11 -3.81 -10.24
CA LEU A 33 9.96 -2.94 -11.06
C LEU A 33 11.20 -3.69 -11.60
N LEU A 34 11.81 -4.55 -10.79
CA LEU A 34 12.97 -5.36 -11.17
C LEU A 34 12.63 -6.47 -12.16
N PHE A 35 11.51 -7.18 -11.94
CA PHE A 35 11.19 -8.41 -12.68
C PHE A 35 10.23 -8.18 -13.86
N ALA A 36 9.41 -7.13 -13.82
CA ALA A 36 8.41 -6.86 -14.84
C ALA A 36 8.28 -5.34 -15.13
N PRO A 37 9.37 -4.66 -15.54
CA PRO A 37 9.34 -3.22 -15.82
C PRO A 37 8.32 -2.86 -16.90
N GLY A 38 8.04 -3.79 -17.82
CA GLY A 38 7.06 -3.63 -18.91
C GLY A 38 5.66 -3.22 -18.45
N VAL A 39 5.21 -3.72 -17.30
CA VAL A 39 3.89 -3.36 -16.73
C VAL A 39 3.81 -1.85 -16.43
N TYR A 40 4.91 -1.27 -15.96
CA TYR A 40 4.98 0.17 -15.69
C TYR A 40 4.98 0.99 -16.98
N ILE A 41 5.73 0.53 -17.97
CA ILE A 41 5.94 1.22 -19.23
C ILE A 41 4.62 1.31 -20.02
N ASP A 42 3.84 0.23 -20.04
CA ASP A 42 2.57 0.14 -20.76
C ASP A 42 1.46 0.97 -20.09
N MET A 43 1.48 1.09 -18.76
CA MET A 43 0.53 1.92 -18.01
C MET A 43 0.84 3.43 -18.09
N LEU A 44 2.11 3.82 -17.95
CA LEU A 44 2.49 5.24 -17.93
C LEU A 44 2.50 5.88 -19.33
N LYS A 45 2.61 5.07 -20.40
CA LYS A 45 2.79 5.50 -21.80
C LYS A 45 3.66 6.76 -21.93
N PRO A 46 4.85 6.81 -21.29
CA PRO A 46 5.61 8.05 -21.24
C PRO A 46 6.20 8.36 -22.63
N PRO A 47 6.31 9.64 -23.01
CA PRO A 47 7.00 10.00 -24.24
C PRO A 47 8.45 9.47 -24.19
N PRO A 48 8.99 8.90 -25.29
CA PRO A 48 10.27 8.17 -25.29
C PRO A 48 11.45 8.95 -24.68
N GLN A 49 11.39 10.27 -24.80
CA GLN A 49 12.41 11.24 -24.41
C GLN A 49 12.46 11.48 -22.89
N ALA A 50 11.35 11.26 -22.17
CA ALA A 50 11.20 11.59 -20.76
C ALA A 50 10.96 10.37 -19.87
N ARG A 51 10.97 9.15 -20.43
CA ARG A 51 10.67 7.89 -19.74
C ARG A 51 11.39 7.74 -18.40
N THR A 52 12.71 7.91 -18.39
CA THR A 52 13.54 7.77 -17.18
C THR A 52 13.24 8.84 -16.14
N LEU A 53 12.98 10.09 -16.56
CA LEU A 53 12.64 11.19 -15.65
C LEU A 53 11.26 10.99 -15.01
N VAL A 54 10.27 10.54 -15.79
CA VAL A 54 8.91 10.25 -15.31
C VAL A 54 8.94 9.06 -14.34
N GLU A 55 9.69 8.01 -14.67
CA GLU A 55 9.83 6.82 -13.81
C GLU A 55 10.50 7.16 -12.48
N ILE A 56 11.65 7.85 -12.52
CA ILE A 56 12.35 8.31 -11.30
C ILE A 56 11.47 9.26 -10.49
N GLY A 57 10.80 10.20 -11.15
CA GLY A 57 9.90 11.16 -10.50
C GLY A 57 8.74 10.46 -9.80
N PHE A 58 8.15 9.45 -10.44
CA PHE A 58 7.07 8.65 -9.85
C PHE A 58 7.57 7.85 -8.64
N LEU A 59 8.72 7.18 -8.74
CA LEU A 59 9.31 6.41 -7.64
C LEU A 59 9.69 7.31 -6.45
N LEU A 60 10.24 8.49 -6.72
CA LEU A 60 10.53 9.51 -5.71
C LEU A 60 9.25 9.97 -5.02
N ALA A 61 8.22 10.34 -5.79
CA ALA A 61 6.94 10.78 -5.24
C ALA A 61 6.30 9.69 -4.36
N LEU A 62 6.34 8.44 -4.82
CA LEU A 62 5.81 7.31 -4.05
C LEU A 62 6.61 7.07 -2.76
N THR A 63 7.95 7.17 -2.82
CA THR A 63 8.82 7.00 -1.66
C THR A 63 8.57 8.10 -0.62
N VAL A 64 8.45 9.35 -1.07
CA VAL A 64 8.11 10.49 -0.19
C VAL A 64 6.73 10.30 0.44
N LEU A 65 5.73 9.89 -0.35
CA LEU A 65 4.39 9.60 0.15
C LEU A 65 4.41 8.52 1.25
N ILE A 66 5.11 7.41 1.01
CA ILE A 66 5.26 6.33 1.98
C ILE A 66 5.99 6.82 3.24
N ALA A 67 7.05 7.61 3.10
CA ALA A 67 7.78 8.18 4.23
C ALA A 67 6.87 9.08 5.08
N VAL A 68 6.06 9.95 4.46
CA VAL A 68 5.07 10.79 5.15
C VAL A 68 4.05 9.93 5.90
N LEU A 69 3.55 8.86 5.27
CA LEU A 69 2.62 7.93 5.91
C LEU A 69 3.25 7.22 7.11
N VAL A 70 4.48 6.73 6.98
CA VAL A 70 5.23 6.10 8.08
C VAL A 70 5.40 7.09 9.24
N VAL A 71 5.84 8.32 8.98
CA VAL A 71 5.97 9.36 10.00
C VAL A 71 4.62 9.68 10.64
N GLY A 72 3.56 9.77 9.84
CA GLY A 72 2.19 10.00 10.31
C GLY A 72 1.66 8.89 11.21
N VAL A 73 1.94 7.63 10.88
CA VAL A 73 1.61 6.45 11.69
C VAL A 73 2.39 6.50 13.01
N LEU A 74 3.69 6.78 12.96
CA LEU A 74 4.55 6.84 14.15
C LEU A 74 4.17 7.99 15.09
N ARG A 75 3.86 9.19 14.54
CA ARG A 75 3.34 10.34 15.29
C ARG A 75 1.85 10.21 15.67
N ARG A 76 1.19 9.10 15.31
CA ARG A 76 -0.22 8.82 15.61
C ARG A 76 -1.18 9.92 15.14
N TRP A 77 -0.94 10.49 13.96
CA TRP A 77 -1.79 11.53 13.41
C TRP A 77 -3.20 11.00 13.16
N ARG A 78 -4.21 11.69 13.71
CA ARG A 78 -5.63 11.31 13.55
C ARG A 78 -6.06 11.37 12.08
N TRP A 79 -5.55 12.34 11.33
CA TRP A 79 -5.80 12.46 9.89
C TRP A 79 -5.27 11.26 9.10
N VAL A 80 -4.04 10.82 9.41
CA VAL A 80 -3.41 9.68 8.74
C VAL A 80 -4.15 8.38 9.04
N PHE A 81 -4.67 8.22 10.26
CA PHE A 81 -5.54 7.09 10.59
C PHE A 81 -6.74 7.01 9.65
N TRP A 82 -7.49 8.12 9.51
CA TRP A 82 -8.67 8.16 8.65
C TRP A 82 -8.33 8.02 7.17
N LEU A 83 -7.26 8.65 6.70
CA LEU A 83 -6.78 8.49 5.32
C LEU A 83 -6.46 7.03 5.01
N ILE A 84 -5.77 6.33 5.92
CA ILE A 84 -5.44 4.91 5.75
C ILE A 84 -6.70 4.06 5.74
N VAL A 85 -7.62 4.27 6.69
CA VAL A 85 -8.88 3.53 6.76
C VAL A 85 -9.69 3.71 5.48
N VAL A 86 -9.89 4.95 5.02
CA VAL A 86 -10.66 5.25 3.80
C VAL A 86 -9.98 4.66 2.56
N ALA A 87 -8.66 4.84 2.41
CA ALA A 87 -7.92 4.28 1.29
C ALA A 87 -7.95 2.74 1.26
N PHE A 88 -7.85 2.10 2.43
CA PHE A 88 -7.85 0.64 2.54
C PHE A 88 -9.25 0.05 2.36
N LEU A 89 -10.31 0.76 2.79
CA LEU A 89 -11.68 0.40 2.46
C LEU A 89 -11.95 0.49 0.95
N ALA A 90 -11.41 1.52 0.29
CA ALA A 90 -11.45 1.61 -1.18
C ALA A 90 -10.71 0.44 -1.85
N GLY A 91 -9.78 -0.23 -1.15
CA GLY A 91 -9.18 -1.49 -1.58
C GLY A 91 -10.19 -2.58 -1.90
N LEU A 92 -11.38 -2.58 -1.27
CA LEU A 92 -12.47 -3.50 -1.62
C LEU A 92 -12.97 -3.31 -3.05
N LEU A 93 -12.93 -2.10 -3.60
CA LEU A 93 -13.31 -1.82 -5.00
C LEU A 93 -12.37 -2.49 -5.99
N ARG A 94 -11.16 -2.87 -5.58
CA ARG A 94 -10.24 -3.63 -6.44
C ARG A 94 -10.74 -5.05 -6.69
N VAL A 95 -11.46 -5.66 -5.76
CA VAL A 95 -11.99 -7.03 -5.94
C VAL A 95 -13.01 -7.11 -7.09
N PRO A 96 -14.08 -6.29 -7.16
CA PRO A 96 -14.98 -6.29 -8.30
C PRO A 96 -14.29 -5.81 -9.57
N ALA A 97 -13.33 -4.89 -9.50
CA ALA A 97 -12.55 -4.48 -10.67
C ALA A 97 -11.74 -5.66 -11.25
N THR A 98 -11.01 -6.40 -10.41
CA THR A 98 -10.28 -7.62 -10.79
C THR A 98 -11.21 -8.64 -11.44
N ILE A 99 -12.40 -8.88 -10.88
CA ILE A 99 -13.38 -9.81 -11.46
C ILE A 99 -13.83 -9.34 -12.85
N LEU A 100 -14.10 -8.05 -13.00
CA LEU A 100 -14.55 -7.46 -14.26
C LEU A 100 -13.46 -7.43 -15.34
N GLU A 101 -12.20 -7.19 -14.96
CA GLU A 101 -11.04 -7.28 -15.87
C GLU A 101 -10.81 -8.72 -16.34
N LEU A 102 -10.83 -9.70 -15.41
CA LEU A 102 -10.68 -11.11 -15.75
C LEU A 102 -11.87 -11.67 -16.55
N ALA A 103 -13.06 -11.09 -16.38
CA ALA A 103 -14.24 -11.41 -17.19
C ALA A 103 -14.22 -10.74 -18.57
N GLY A 104 -13.22 -9.90 -18.87
CA GLY A 104 -13.11 -9.20 -20.15
C GLY A 104 -14.10 -8.04 -20.33
N VAL A 105 -14.78 -7.62 -19.27
CA VAL A 105 -15.73 -6.49 -19.29
C VAL A 105 -14.97 -5.15 -19.21
N LEU A 106 -13.89 -5.11 -18.42
CA LEU A 106 -12.98 -3.97 -18.34
C LEU A 106 -11.66 -4.27 -19.09
N PRO A 107 -11.04 -3.28 -19.73
CA PRO A 107 -9.70 -3.45 -20.29
C PRO A 107 -8.73 -3.80 -19.15
N ALA A 108 -8.02 -4.92 -19.27
CA ALA A 108 -7.04 -5.32 -18.26
C ALA A 108 -5.94 -4.26 -18.15
N GLY A 109 -5.67 -3.79 -16.93
CA GLY A 109 -4.63 -2.80 -16.67
C GLY A 109 -3.21 -3.35 -16.90
N GLY A 110 -3.05 -4.66 -16.92
CA GLY A 110 -1.78 -5.35 -17.15
C GLY A 110 -2.00 -6.86 -17.29
N PRO A 111 -0.94 -7.66 -17.22
CA PRO A 111 -1.03 -9.12 -17.29
C PRO A 111 -1.96 -9.71 -16.21
N ASP A 112 -2.65 -10.82 -16.49
CA ASP A 112 -3.62 -11.44 -15.58
C ASP A 112 -3.06 -11.72 -14.17
N TRP A 113 -1.78 -12.14 -14.07
CA TRP A 113 -1.13 -12.39 -12.79
C TRP A 113 -1.04 -11.12 -11.92
N TYR A 114 -0.89 -9.96 -12.54
CA TYR A 114 -0.84 -8.66 -11.87
C TYR A 114 -2.22 -8.23 -11.39
N VAL A 115 -3.24 -8.48 -12.22
CA VAL A 115 -4.66 -8.23 -11.87
C VAL A 115 -5.09 -9.08 -10.67
N VAL A 116 -4.71 -10.37 -10.65
CA VAL A 116 -4.94 -11.27 -9.49
C VAL A 116 -4.19 -10.78 -8.25
N LEU A 117 -2.90 -10.42 -8.38
CA LEU A 117 -2.11 -9.89 -7.28
C LEU A 117 -2.74 -8.61 -6.69
N GLN A 118 -3.22 -7.70 -7.54
CA GLN A 118 -3.92 -6.49 -7.09
C GLN A 118 -5.19 -6.80 -6.30
N GLY A 119 -5.98 -7.78 -6.74
CA GLY A 119 -7.16 -8.24 -6.03
C GLY A 119 -6.82 -8.77 -4.64
N VAL A 120 -5.80 -9.62 -4.54
CA VAL A 120 -5.30 -10.16 -3.26
C VAL A 120 -4.84 -9.04 -2.32
N ILE A 121 -4.07 -8.08 -2.84
CA ILE A 121 -3.65 -6.90 -2.06
C ILE A 121 -4.86 -6.10 -1.57
N GLY A 122 -5.90 -5.93 -2.40
CA GLY A 122 -7.14 -5.26 -2.03
C GLY A 122 -7.86 -5.94 -0.86
N VAL A 123 -7.91 -7.27 -0.84
CA VAL A 123 -8.48 -8.04 0.28
C VAL A 123 -7.66 -7.81 1.56
N PHE A 124 -6.33 -7.87 1.50
CA PHE A 124 -5.49 -7.57 2.65
C PHE A 124 -5.70 -6.15 3.15
N GLN A 125 -5.71 -5.14 2.27
CA GLN A 125 -6.03 -3.77 2.65
C GLN A 125 -7.37 -3.66 3.36
N PHE A 126 -8.42 -4.26 2.81
CA PHE A 126 -9.75 -4.23 3.40
C PHE A 126 -9.79 -4.87 4.79
N THR A 127 -9.17 -6.05 4.96
CA THR A 127 -9.12 -6.73 6.27
C THR A 127 -8.37 -5.92 7.32
N ILE A 128 -7.28 -5.25 6.93
CA ILE A 128 -6.52 -4.34 7.82
C ILE A 128 -7.37 -3.13 8.20
N ALA A 129 -8.06 -2.50 7.25
CA ALA A 129 -8.98 -1.38 7.53
C ALA A 129 -10.07 -1.79 8.53
N LEU A 130 -10.66 -2.97 8.35
CA LEU A 130 -11.69 -3.48 9.25
C LEU A 130 -11.14 -3.69 10.67
N ALA A 131 -9.94 -4.26 10.80
CA ALA A 131 -9.28 -4.42 12.09
C ALA A 131 -9.02 -3.06 12.78
N LEU A 132 -8.57 -2.05 12.03
CA LEU A 132 -8.37 -0.69 12.54
C LEU A 132 -9.69 -0.05 13.01
N LEU A 133 -10.79 -0.21 12.27
CA LEU A 133 -12.10 0.30 12.64
C LEU A 133 -12.67 -0.37 13.89
N LEU A 134 -12.51 -1.69 14.01
CA LEU A 134 -12.94 -2.45 15.19
C LEU A 134 -12.12 -2.03 16.43
N GLY A 135 -10.80 -1.84 16.27
CA GLY A 135 -9.92 -1.33 17.32
C GLY A 135 -10.25 0.11 17.73
N TYR A 136 -10.62 0.96 16.76
CA TYR A 136 -11.00 2.35 16.99
C TYR A 136 -12.19 2.48 17.95
N ARG A 137 -13.21 1.64 17.81
CA ARG A 137 -14.40 1.67 18.69
C ARG A 137 -14.06 1.37 20.16
N ARG A 138 -12.98 0.65 20.43
CA ARG A 138 -12.57 0.26 21.79
C ARG A 138 -11.56 1.22 22.42
N SER A 139 -10.64 1.76 21.61
CA SER A 139 -9.42 2.41 22.13
C SER A 139 -9.08 3.73 21.42
N GLY A 140 -9.92 4.19 20.50
CA GLY A 140 -9.70 5.41 19.73
C GLY A 140 -8.66 5.25 18.61
N ALA A 141 -8.29 6.35 17.95
CA ALA A 141 -7.36 6.33 16.83
C ALA A 141 -5.97 5.84 17.29
N TRP A 142 -5.40 4.88 16.55
CA TRP A 142 -4.12 4.22 16.87
C TRP A 142 -4.08 3.44 18.19
N GLY A 143 -5.24 3.16 18.79
CA GLY A 143 -5.34 2.35 19.99
C GLY A 143 -4.96 0.88 19.76
N ALA A 144 -4.59 0.18 20.83
CA ALA A 144 -4.09 -1.19 20.79
C ALA A 144 -5.24 -2.19 20.73
N PHE A 145 -5.08 -3.23 19.91
CA PHE A 145 -5.95 -4.40 19.90
C PHE A 145 -5.12 -5.68 19.84
#